data_AF-A0A370BSN1-F1
#
_entry.id   AF-A0A370BSN1-F1
#
_cell.length_a   1.000
_cell.length_b   1.000
_cell.length_c   1.000
_cell.angle_alpha   90.00
_cell.angle_beta   90.00
_cell.angle_gamma   90.00
#
_symmetry.space_group_name_H-M   'P 1'
#
loop_
_entity.id
_entity.type
_entity.pdbx_description
1 polymer ?
#
loop_
_entity_poly.entity_id
_entity_poly.type
_entity_poly.pdbx_seq_one_letter_code
_entity_poly.pdbx_strand_id
1 'polypeptide(L)'
;MSTTTTTTTTTTLTGAPTGPRVLSVSKSPTHSISKTPVPSITLLPNHGVSGDCHAGKTTQHTTSTTPSSTASNLRQIHLLPIESLRHISSTSFKGKQPLTPGGVGENVTTEGIELGNLPPGTEIHFGDQDGGNGAVVMITEVREPGPGLDKVRPGLRDAFRGVRRELIW
;
A
#
# COMPACT_ATOMS: atom_id res chain seq x y z
N MET A 1 15.99 37.52 3.47
CA MET A 1 15.84 36.24 2.74
C MET A 1 15.61 35.17 3.80
N SER A 2 14.39 34.66 3.95
CA SER A 2 14.07 33.66 4.97
C SER A 2 14.35 32.27 4.42
N THR A 3 15.36 31.61 4.98
CA THR A 3 15.67 30.19 4.72
C THR A 3 14.73 29.32 5.56
N THR A 4 13.84 28.60 4.90
CA THR A 4 13.02 27.56 5.52
C THR A 4 13.86 26.29 5.64
N THR A 5 14.18 25.89 6.87
CA THR A 5 14.84 24.61 7.16
C THR A 5 13.78 23.52 7.27
N THR A 6 13.77 22.58 6.32
CA THR A 6 12.95 21.36 6.41
C THR A 6 13.65 20.38 7.34
N THR A 7 13.05 20.09 8.50
CA THR A 7 13.56 19.08 9.44
C THR A 7 13.10 17.70 8.99
N THR A 8 14.03 16.88 8.49
CA THR A 8 13.78 15.46 8.19
C THR A 8 13.93 14.64 9.46
N THR A 9 12.84 14.07 9.97
CA THR A 9 12.86 13.14 11.10
C THR A 9 13.01 11.71 10.56
N THR A 10 14.17 11.10 10.75
CA THR A 10 14.42 9.69 10.43
C THR A 10 14.10 8.84 11.65
N THR A 11 12.98 8.10 11.61
CA THR A 11 12.64 7.11 12.64
C THR A 11 13.16 5.74 12.21
N THR A 12 14.12 5.19 12.94
CA THR A 12 14.57 3.80 12.77
C THR A 12 13.66 2.88 13.60
N LEU A 13 12.92 1.99 12.92
CA LEU A 13 12.03 1.02 13.58
C LEU A 13 12.85 -0.14 14.17
N THR A 14 12.55 -0.53 15.41
CA THR A 14 13.24 -1.58 16.16
C THR A 14 12.48 -2.91 16.12
N GLY A 15 13.00 -3.92 15.40
CA GLY A 15 12.56 -5.33 15.50
C GLY A 15 13.23 -6.33 14.52
N ALA A 16 14.01 -7.28 15.07
CA ALA A 16 14.67 -8.45 14.43
C ALA A 16 15.77 -8.13 13.36
N PRO A 17 16.75 -9.04 13.08
CA PRO A 17 18.10 -8.69 12.60
C PRO A 17 18.19 -8.26 11.12
N THR A 18 17.06 -8.06 10.44
CA THR A 18 16.99 -7.47 9.11
C THR A 18 15.97 -6.35 9.16
N GLY A 19 16.37 -5.14 8.73
CA GLY A 19 15.51 -3.97 8.74
C GLY A 19 14.23 -4.13 7.91
N PRO A 20 13.35 -3.12 7.90
CA PRO A 20 12.12 -3.15 7.13
C PRO A 20 12.41 -3.47 5.66
N ARG A 21 11.56 -4.30 5.04
CA ARG A 21 11.76 -4.73 3.65
C ARG A 21 10.47 -4.86 2.86
N VAL A 22 10.62 -4.90 1.54
CA VAL A 22 9.57 -5.33 0.62
C VAL A 22 9.56 -6.86 0.59
N LEU A 23 8.45 -7.46 1.03
CA LEU A 23 8.25 -8.90 0.97
C LEU A 23 7.78 -9.36 -0.41
N SER A 24 6.91 -8.58 -1.06
CA SER A 24 6.36 -8.89 -2.37
C SER A 24 5.87 -7.62 -3.05
N VAL A 25 5.87 -7.62 -4.38
CA VAL A 25 5.20 -6.61 -5.19
C VAL A 25 4.19 -7.25 -6.13
N SER A 26 3.11 -6.54 -6.40
CA SER A 26 1.95 -7.04 -7.13
C SER A 26 1.35 -5.93 -7.99
N LYS A 27 0.77 -6.30 -9.14
CA LYS A 27 0.00 -5.38 -9.98
C LYS A 27 -1.16 -6.09 -10.65
N SER A 28 -2.15 -5.33 -11.13
CA SER A 28 -3.21 -5.86 -11.99
C SER A 28 -3.51 -4.91 -13.15
N PRO A 29 -3.54 -5.39 -14.40
CA PRO A 29 -3.97 -4.57 -15.53
C PRO A 29 -5.49 -4.34 -15.56
N THR A 30 -6.26 -4.97 -14.66
CA THR A 30 -7.73 -4.86 -14.60
C THR A 30 -8.19 -4.42 -13.21
N HIS A 31 -9.40 -3.86 -13.11
CA HIS A 31 -10.04 -3.49 -11.83
C HIS A 31 -10.51 -4.72 -11.01
N SER A 32 -9.63 -5.69 -10.83
CA SER A 32 -9.77 -6.78 -9.88
C SER A 32 -9.38 -6.33 -8.48
N ILE A 33 -10.06 -6.87 -7.46
CA ILE A 33 -9.71 -6.57 -6.06
C ILE A 33 -8.37 -7.19 -5.67
N SER A 34 -8.01 -8.35 -6.25
CA SER A 34 -6.73 -9.01 -6.03
C SER A 34 -5.77 -8.68 -7.17
N LYS A 35 -4.48 -8.57 -6.85
CA LYS A 35 -3.36 -8.35 -7.76
C LYS A 35 -2.46 -9.59 -7.78
N THR A 36 -1.79 -9.82 -8.90
CA THR A 36 -0.88 -10.96 -9.04
C THR A 36 0.53 -10.54 -8.59
N PRO A 37 1.21 -11.32 -7.73
CA PRO A 37 2.61 -11.09 -7.42
C PRO A 37 3.50 -11.17 -8.66
N VAL A 38 4.46 -10.25 -8.75
CA VAL A 38 5.41 -10.16 -9.87
C VAL A 38 6.83 -9.98 -9.33
N PRO A 39 7.88 -10.35 -10.10
CA PRO A 39 9.27 -10.18 -9.65
C PRO A 39 9.67 -8.71 -9.42
N SER A 40 9.04 -7.78 -10.13
CA SER A 40 9.31 -6.35 -10.01
C SER A 40 8.15 -5.50 -10.49
N ILE A 41 8.09 -4.26 -10.00
CA ILE A 41 7.19 -3.20 -10.47
C ILE A 41 8.01 -1.95 -10.80
N THR A 42 7.51 -1.13 -11.71
CA THR A 42 8.11 0.17 -12.05
C THR A 42 7.18 1.28 -11.58
N LEU A 43 7.69 2.18 -10.74
CA LEU A 43 6.97 3.37 -10.31
C LEU A 43 7.23 4.50 -11.29
N LEU A 44 6.14 5.06 -11.82
CA LEU A 44 6.16 6.21 -12.70
C LEU A 44 5.85 7.47 -11.88
N PRO A 45 6.74 8.49 -11.87
CA PRO A 45 6.54 9.70 -11.07
C PRO A 45 5.18 10.34 -11.32
N ASN A 46 4.45 10.62 -10.24
CA ASN A 46 3.12 11.25 -10.28
C ASN A 46 2.09 10.49 -11.16
N HIS A 47 2.25 9.17 -11.28
CA HIS A 47 1.40 8.36 -12.14
C HIS A 47 1.06 7.00 -11.52
N GLY A 48 1.99 6.37 -10.78
CA GLY A 48 1.76 5.10 -10.09
C GLY A 48 2.48 3.91 -10.73
N VAL A 49 1.96 2.71 -10.52
CA VAL A 49 2.62 1.47 -10.95
C VAL A 49 2.39 1.19 -12.44
N SER A 50 3.47 1.05 -13.22
CA SER A 50 3.38 0.75 -14.65
C SER A 50 2.64 -0.57 -14.94
N GLY A 51 1.54 -0.47 -15.71
CA GLY A 51 0.66 -1.58 -16.04
C GLY A 51 -0.35 -1.96 -14.94
N ASP A 52 -0.51 -1.14 -13.90
CA ASP A 52 -1.61 -1.26 -12.95
C ASP A 52 -2.82 -0.43 -13.39
N CYS A 53 -4.04 -0.94 -13.20
CA CYS A 53 -5.26 -0.26 -13.61
C CYS A 53 -5.54 1.03 -12.82
N HIS A 54 -4.89 1.23 -11.68
CA HIS A 54 -5.02 2.46 -10.89
C HIS A 54 -4.00 3.53 -11.29
N ALA A 55 -3.08 3.21 -12.21
CA ALA A 55 -2.10 4.17 -12.70
C ALA A 55 -2.77 5.25 -13.55
N GLY A 56 -2.40 6.50 -13.31
CA GLY A 56 -3.00 7.66 -13.95
C GLY A 56 -2.75 8.94 -13.16
N LYS A 57 -2.70 10.07 -13.87
CA LYS A 57 -2.53 11.39 -13.25
C LYS A 57 -3.77 11.83 -12.44
N THR A 58 -4.94 11.36 -12.87
CA THR A 58 -6.23 11.64 -12.23
C THR A 58 -6.84 10.37 -11.64
N THR A 59 -7.75 10.53 -10.69
CA THR A 59 -8.41 9.40 -10.01
C THR A 59 -9.14 8.51 -11.04
N GLN A 60 -8.77 7.24 -11.10
CA GLN A 60 -9.33 6.27 -12.07
C GLN A 60 -10.62 5.58 -11.57
N HIS A 61 -11.02 5.81 -10.32
CA HIS A 61 -12.18 5.14 -9.72
C HIS A 61 -13.48 5.94 -9.96
N THR A 62 -14.22 5.61 -11.02
CA THR A 62 -15.53 6.20 -11.31
C THR A 62 -16.63 5.52 -10.47
N THR A 63 -16.79 5.89 -9.20
CA THR A 63 -17.98 5.51 -8.40
C THR A 63 -19.11 6.54 -8.49
N SER A 64 -18.97 7.54 -9.35
CA SER A 64 -19.95 8.62 -9.49
C SER A 64 -20.35 8.72 -10.96
N THR A 65 -21.63 8.98 -11.23
CA THR A 65 -22.20 9.43 -12.52
C THR A 65 -21.62 10.79 -12.98
N THR A 66 -20.49 11.20 -12.41
CA THR A 66 -19.82 12.47 -12.63
C THR A 66 -18.67 12.26 -13.61
N PRO A 67 -18.45 13.15 -14.59
CA PRO A 67 -17.37 13.02 -15.56
C PRO A 67 -16.00 12.90 -14.89
N SER A 68 -15.03 12.35 -15.63
CA SER A 68 -13.60 12.27 -15.30
C SER A 68 -13.17 13.35 -14.32
N SER A 69 -12.92 12.95 -13.07
CA SER A 69 -12.44 13.86 -12.03
C SER A 69 -11.08 14.39 -12.45
N THR A 70 -10.92 15.71 -12.50
CA THR A 70 -9.60 16.35 -12.67
C THR A 70 -8.77 16.31 -11.39
N ALA A 71 -9.30 15.76 -10.29
CA ALA A 71 -8.57 15.63 -9.04
C ALA A 71 -7.37 14.69 -9.22
N SER A 72 -6.25 15.10 -8.62
CA SER A 72 -5.02 14.32 -8.59
C SER A 72 -5.29 12.91 -8.07
N ASN A 73 -4.66 11.92 -8.69
CA ASN A 73 -4.70 10.55 -8.22
C ASN A 73 -3.85 10.43 -6.95
N LEU A 74 -4.49 10.28 -5.79
CA LEU A 74 -3.80 9.96 -4.54
C LEU A 74 -3.59 8.45 -4.36
N ARG A 75 -4.11 7.63 -5.28
CA ARG A 75 -4.16 6.16 -5.19
C ARG A 75 -3.18 5.52 -6.18
N GLN A 76 -2.00 6.12 -6.29
CA GLN A 76 -0.97 5.75 -7.27
C GLN A 76 -0.27 4.43 -6.91
N ILE A 77 -0.17 4.12 -5.62
CA ILE A 77 0.41 2.89 -5.08
C ILE A 77 -0.30 2.54 -3.77
N HIS A 78 -0.30 1.27 -3.41
CA HIS A 78 -0.91 0.77 -2.17
C HIS A 78 0.09 -0.09 -1.43
N LEU A 79 0.28 0.17 -0.14
CA LEU A 79 1.15 -0.58 0.76
C LEU A 79 0.31 -1.29 1.83
N LEU A 80 0.75 -2.49 2.20
CA LEU A 80 0.20 -3.24 3.32
C LEU A 80 1.30 -4.03 4.04
N PRO A 81 1.32 -4.09 5.38
CA PRO A 81 2.21 -5.01 6.11
C PRO A 81 1.72 -6.46 5.98
N ILE A 82 2.64 -7.41 5.83
CA ILE A 82 2.30 -8.84 5.88
C ILE A 82 1.73 -9.24 7.24
N GLU A 83 2.11 -8.53 8.29
CA GLU A 83 1.65 -8.66 9.66
C GLU A 83 0.12 -8.56 9.73
N SER A 84 -0.49 -7.64 8.98
CA SER A 84 -1.94 -7.48 8.82
C SER A 84 -2.60 -8.73 8.26
N LEU A 85 -2.07 -9.24 7.15
CA LEU A 85 -2.60 -10.41 6.46
C LEU A 85 -2.49 -11.66 7.34
N ARG A 86 -1.36 -11.84 8.02
CA ARG A 86 -1.13 -12.94 8.97
C ARG A 86 -2.07 -12.83 10.16
N HIS A 87 -2.20 -11.65 10.75
CA HIS A 87 -3.09 -11.40 11.88
C HIS A 87 -4.52 -11.78 11.53
N ILE A 88 -5.10 -11.17 10.49
CA ILE A 88 -6.48 -11.43 10.05
C ILE A 88 -6.69 -12.90 9.67
N SER A 89 -5.71 -13.53 9.02
CA SER A 89 -5.79 -14.96 8.69
C SER A 89 -5.84 -15.83 9.94
N SER A 90 -5.07 -15.49 10.97
CA SER A 90 -4.98 -16.27 12.21
C SER A 90 -6.13 -16.03 13.18
N THR A 91 -6.75 -14.85 13.16
CA THR A 91 -7.81 -14.45 14.10
C THR A 91 -9.20 -14.62 13.48
N SER A 92 -9.50 -13.88 12.41
CA SER A 92 -10.84 -13.83 11.79
C SER A 92 -11.12 -14.99 10.82
N PHE A 93 -10.08 -15.62 10.28
CA PHE A 93 -10.22 -16.66 9.26
C PHE A 93 -9.45 -17.95 9.56
N LYS A 94 -9.26 -18.27 10.84
CA LYS A 94 -8.61 -19.52 11.26
C LYS A 94 -9.27 -20.74 10.60
N GLY A 95 -8.47 -21.64 10.06
CA GLY A 95 -8.95 -22.84 9.35
C GLY A 95 -9.40 -22.62 7.91
N LYS A 96 -9.32 -21.39 7.39
CA LYS A 96 -9.49 -21.08 5.96
C LYS A 96 -8.13 -20.89 5.29
N GLN A 97 -8.13 -20.84 3.96
CA GLN A 97 -6.92 -20.49 3.21
C GLN A 97 -6.35 -19.13 3.69
N PRO A 98 -5.05 -19.01 3.98
CA PRO A 98 -4.46 -17.75 4.40
C PRO A 98 -4.61 -16.66 3.34
N LEU A 99 -4.67 -15.39 3.76
CA LEU A 99 -4.51 -14.27 2.84
C LEU A 99 -3.05 -14.18 2.38
N THR A 100 -2.85 -13.86 1.11
CA THR A 100 -1.53 -13.82 0.46
C THR A 100 -1.22 -12.41 -0.07
N PRO A 101 0.07 -12.07 -0.28
CA PRO A 101 0.47 -10.84 -0.94
C PRO A 101 -0.29 -10.57 -2.24
N GLY A 102 -0.69 -9.31 -2.44
CA GLY A 102 -1.56 -8.84 -3.53
C GLY A 102 -3.04 -9.23 -3.39
N GLY A 103 -3.37 -10.15 -2.48
CA GLY A 103 -4.70 -10.77 -2.38
C GLY A 103 -5.81 -9.79 -2.03
N VAL A 104 -5.48 -8.65 -1.42
CA VAL A 104 -6.45 -7.62 -1.00
C VAL A 104 -6.28 -6.30 -1.76
N GLY A 105 -5.44 -6.32 -2.80
CA GLY A 105 -5.29 -5.23 -3.74
C GLY A 105 -4.17 -4.25 -3.42
N GLU A 106 -3.26 -4.61 -2.53
CA GLU A 106 -2.01 -3.86 -2.34
C GLU A 106 -1.03 -4.08 -3.49
N ASN A 107 -0.22 -3.07 -3.79
CA ASN A 107 0.86 -3.17 -4.76
C ASN A 107 2.16 -3.63 -4.10
N VAL A 108 2.38 -3.26 -2.84
CA VAL A 108 3.59 -3.59 -2.09
C VAL A 108 3.18 -4.20 -0.76
N THR A 109 3.58 -5.45 -0.55
CA THR A 109 3.50 -6.07 0.77
C THR A 109 4.84 -5.88 1.46
N THR A 110 4.83 -5.19 2.60
CA THR A 110 6.02 -4.92 3.41
C THR A 110 6.13 -5.89 4.58
N GLU A 111 7.30 -5.99 5.21
CA GLU A 111 7.50 -6.68 6.48
C GLU A 111 8.43 -5.85 7.36
N GLY A 112 8.15 -5.80 8.67
CA GLY A 112 8.98 -5.12 9.66
C GLY A 112 8.79 -3.60 9.72
N ILE A 113 7.70 -3.07 9.17
CA ILE A 113 7.39 -1.63 9.19
C ILE A 113 5.97 -1.35 9.70
N GLU A 114 5.86 -0.49 10.72
CA GLU A 114 4.57 -0.04 11.25
C GLU A 114 3.99 1.10 10.41
N LEU A 115 3.55 0.76 9.20
CA LEU A 115 2.99 1.73 8.26
C LEU A 115 1.88 2.58 8.91
N GLY A 116 0.94 1.95 9.62
CA GLY A 116 -0.24 2.60 10.19
C GLY A 116 -0.02 3.74 11.19
N ASN A 117 1.20 3.87 11.71
CA ASN A 117 1.60 4.91 12.64
C ASN A 117 2.33 6.07 11.95
N LEU A 118 2.62 5.96 10.66
CA LEU A 118 3.29 7.00 9.88
C LEU A 118 2.28 8.08 9.43
N PRO A 119 2.55 9.37 9.68
CA PRO A 119 1.67 10.44 9.25
C PRO A 119 1.70 10.66 7.73
N PRO A 120 0.63 11.21 7.14
CA PRO A 120 0.68 11.77 5.78
C PRO A 120 1.86 12.73 5.60
N GLY A 121 2.50 12.68 4.44
CA GLY A 121 3.74 13.40 4.15
C GLY A 121 5.01 12.63 4.50
N THR A 122 4.92 11.46 5.15
CA THR A 122 6.08 10.60 5.38
C THR A 122 6.57 10.03 4.05
N GLU A 123 7.86 10.17 3.77
CA GLU A 123 8.50 9.52 2.64
C GLU A 123 9.02 8.13 3.01
N ILE A 124 8.70 7.14 2.18
CA ILE A 124 9.25 5.78 2.24
C ILE A 124 10.22 5.64 1.07
N HIS A 125 11.48 5.38 1.40
CA HIS A 125 12.58 5.24 0.46
C HIS A 125 12.82 3.75 0.20
N PHE A 126 12.60 3.30 -1.02
CA PHE A 126 12.88 1.94 -1.48
C PHE A 126 14.29 1.88 -2.07
N GLY A 127 15.31 1.84 -1.21
CA GLY A 127 16.71 1.68 -1.62
C GLY A 127 17.21 0.25 -1.54
N ASP A 128 18.30 -0.04 -2.25
CA ASP A 128 19.08 -1.25 -2.02
C ASP A 128 19.88 -1.12 -0.71
N GLN A 129 20.25 -2.25 -0.11
CA GLN A 129 21.05 -2.29 1.12
C GLN A 129 22.41 -1.54 0.98
N ASP A 130 22.88 -1.36 -0.26
CA ASP A 130 24.15 -0.72 -0.60
C ASP A 130 24.03 0.80 -0.89
N GLY A 131 22.93 1.45 -0.51
CA GLY A 131 22.77 2.91 -0.61
C GLY A 131 22.40 3.43 -2.00
N GLY A 132 21.86 2.56 -2.86
CA GLY A 132 21.32 2.95 -4.16
C GLY A 132 20.12 3.90 -4.05
N ASN A 133 20.02 4.84 -4.98
CA ASN A 133 18.94 5.81 -5.05
C ASN A 133 17.70 5.16 -5.71
N GLY A 134 16.93 4.41 -4.92
CA GLY A 134 15.72 3.78 -5.42
C GLY A 134 14.48 4.67 -5.31
N ALA A 135 13.30 4.08 -5.51
CA ALA A 135 12.08 4.86 -5.61
C ALA A 135 11.66 5.47 -4.27
N VAL A 136 11.10 6.67 -4.28
CA VAL A 136 10.53 7.32 -3.10
C VAL A 136 9.02 7.42 -3.29
N VAL A 137 8.26 7.00 -2.28
CA VAL A 137 6.81 7.20 -2.21
C VAL A 137 6.48 8.03 -0.99
N MET A 138 5.46 8.87 -1.09
CA MET A 138 4.97 9.67 0.02
C MET A 138 3.63 9.12 0.47
N ILE A 139 3.50 8.86 1.77
CA ILE A 139 2.23 8.47 2.38
C ILE A 139 1.25 9.62 2.21
N THR A 140 0.12 9.35 1.57
CA THR A 140 -0.92 10.37 1.34
C THR A 140 -2.08 10.24 2.31
N GLU A 141 -2.60 9.03 2.48
CA GLU A 141 -3.74 8.75 3.35
C GLU A 141 -3.72 7.30 3.88
N VAL A 142 -4.55 7.00 4.88
CA VAL A 142 -4.86 5.63 5.28
C VAL A 142 -6.07 5.15 4.48
N ARG A 143 -6.03 3.92 3.97
CA ARG A 143 -7.12 3.33 3.19
C ARG A 143 -8.19 2.73 4.09
N GLU A 144 -9.39 3.26 3.96
CA GLU A 144 -10.58 2.65 4.55
C GLU A 144 -10.97 1.34 3.83
N PRO A 145 -11.29 0.25 4.59
CA PRO A 145 -11.77 -1.01 4.03
C PRO A 145 -13.07 -0.86 3.22
N GLY A 146 -12.95 -1.04 1.90
CA GLY A 146 -14.07 -0.95 0.96
C GLY A 146 -14.84 -2.26 0.75
N PRO A 147 -16.04 -2.20 0.14
CA PRO A 147 -16.89 -3.37 -0.12
C PRO A 147 -16.25 -4.40 -1.07
N GLY A 148 -15.22 -4.02 -1.83
CA GLY A 148 -14.48 -4.96 -2.69
C GLY A 148 -13.83 -6.11 -1.90
N LEU A 149 -13.45 -5.89 -0.64
CA LEU A 149 -12.81 -6.92 0.19
C LEU A 149 -13.72 -8.13 0.41
N ASP A 150 -15.02 -7.92 0.56
CA ASP A 150 -15.97 -9.04 0.76
C ASP A 150 -16.13 -9.91 -0.49
N LYS A 151 -15.74 -9.40 -1.67
CA LYS A 151 -15.66 -10.20 -2.91
C LYS A 151 -14.46 -11.15 -2.91
N VAL A 152 -13.38 -10.83 -2.18
CA VAL A 152 -12.25 -11.76 -1.95
C VAL A 152 -12.70 -12.86 -1.00
N ARG A 153 -13.33 -12.46 0.11
CA ARG A 153 -13.84 -13.37 1.12
C ARG A 153 -14.92 -12.69 1.95
N PRO A 154 -16.10 -13.31 2.12
CA PRO A 154 -17.15 -12.76 2.97
C PRO A 154 -16.66 -12.45 4.39
N GLY A 155 -16.93 -11.24 4.87
CA GLY A 155 -16.54 -10.74 6.20
C GLY A 155 -15.13 -10.16 6.27
N LEU A 156 -14.39 -10.14 5.15
CA LEU A 156 -13.02 -9.62 5.11
C LEU A 156 -12.98 -8.11 5.34
N ARG A 157 -13.98 -7.37 4.86
CA ARG A 157 -14.06 -5.93 5.10
C ARG A 157 -14.12 -5.60 6.60
N ASP A 158 -14.97 -6.30 7.34
CA ASP A 158 -15.14 -6.06 8.77
C ASP A 158 -13.94 -6.56 9.58
N ALA A 159 -13.30 -7.65 9.14
CA ALA A 159 -12.04 -8.08 9.72
C ALA A 159 -10.97 -6.98 9.63
N PHE A 160 -10.80 -6.35 8.46
CA PHE A 160 -9.86 -5.23 8.29
C PHE A 160 -10.24 -3.99 9.10
N ARG A 161 -11.53 -3.69 9.28
CA ARG A 161 -11.99 -2.59 10.15
C ARG A 161 -11.65 -2.83 11.61
N GLY A 162 -11.58 -4.09 12.03
CA GLY A 162 -11.18 -4.51 13.37
C GLY A 162 -9.69 -4.31 13.65
N VAL A 163 -8.85 -4.19 12.60
CA VAL A 163 -7.41 -3.97 12.75
C VAL A 163 -7.09 -2.50 12.49
N ARG A 164 -6.47 -1.82 13.44
CA ARG A 164 -6.31 -0.36 13.38
C ARG A 164 -5.28 0.04 12.32
N ARG A 165 -5.71 0.89 11.36
CA ARG A 165 -4.86 1.75 10.49
C ARG A 165 -3.81 1.04 9.62
N GLU A 166 -4.02 -0.16 9.11
CA GLU A 166 -2.89 -0.88 8.49
C GLU A 166 -2.75 -0.74 6.96
N LEU A 167 -3.76 -0.21 6.26
CA LEU A 167 -3.68 0.00 4.81
C LEU A 167 -3.26 1.43 4.49
N ILE A 168 -2.22 1.63 3.69
CA ILE A 168 -1.68 2.96 3.35
C ILE A 168 -1.52 3.13 1.84
N TRP A 169 -1.75 4.35 1.34
CA TRP A 169 -1.47 4.76 -0.05
C TRP A 169 -0.20 5.62 -0.14
#